data_AF-A0AAV7MWA5-F1
#
_entry.id   AF-A0AAV7MWA5-F1
#
_cell.length_a   1.000
_cell.length_b   1.000
_cell.length_c   1.000
_cell.angle_alpha   90.00
_cell.angle_beta   90.00
_cell.angle_gamma   90.00
#
_symmetry.space_group_name_H-M   'P 1'
#
loop_
_entity.id
_entity.type
_entity.pdbx_description
1 polymer ?
#
loop_
_entity_poly.entity_id
_entity_poly.type
_entity_poly.pdbx_seq_one_letter_code
_entity_poly.pdbx_strand_id
1 'polypeptide(L)' 'MGEKPVQCLAGIGDALGGRLEEKGFDKAYVVLGQFLVLKKDDELFREWLKDTCGANAKQARDCHSCLKEWCDAFL' A
#
# COMPACT_ATOMS: atom_id res chain seq x y z
N MET A 1 7.74 -4.45 -9.20
CA MET A 1 7.87 -4.20 -7.75
C MET A 1 8.89 -5.11 -7.07
N GLY A 2 9.08 -6.37 -7.48
CA GLY A 2 10.19 -7.22 -6.97
C GLY A 2 10.22 -7.30 -5.44
N GLU A 3 11.40 -7.51 -4.86
CA GLU A 3 11.62 -7.61 -3.40
C GLU A 3 11.75 -6.24 -2.70
N LYS A 4 11.22 -5.17 -3.30
CA LYS A 4 11.30 -3.83 -2.70
C LYS A 4 10.56 -3.81 -1.36
N PRO A 5 11.12 -3.14 -0.34
CA PRO A 5 10.50 -3.03 0.96
C PRO A 5 9.24 -2.14 0.89
N VAL A 6 8.34 -2.27 1.85
CA VAL A 6 7.05 -1.57 1.85
C VAL A 6 7.17 -0.04 1.88
N GLN A 7 8.26 0.50 2.46
CA GLN A 7 8.55 1.95 2.49
C GLN A 7 8.83 2.53 1.09
N CYS A 8 9.07 1.69 0.07
CA CYS A 8 9.22 2.18 -1.30
C CYS A 8 7.89 2.61 -1.94
N LEU A 9 6.74 2.32 -1.32
CA LEU A 9 5.44 2.77 -1.80
C LEU A 9 5.24 4.25 -1.49
N ALA A 10 4.73 5.01 -2.47
CA ALA A 10 4.38 6.41 -2.24
C ALA A 10 3.39 6.53 -1.08
N GLY A 11 3.55 7.54 -0.23
CA GLY A 11 2.71 7.72 0.96
C GLY A 11 3.06 6.84 2.17
N ILE A 12 3.93 5.82 2.02
CA ILE A 12 4.38 4.95 3.12
C ILE A 12 5.78 5.36 3.56
N GLY A 13 5.87 6.19 4.59
CA GLY A 13 7.14 6.49 5.27
C GLY A 13 7.49 5.46 6.35
N ASP A 14 8.65 5.60 6.97
CA ASP A 14 9.20 4.63 7.96
C ASP A 14 8.22 4.28 9.08
N ALA A 15 7.49 5.25 9.61
CA ALA A 15 6.51 5.02 10.68
C ALA A 15 5.32 4.15 10.25
N LEU A 16 4.82 4.32 9.01
CA LEU A 16 3.74 3.49 8.47
C LEU A 16 4.29 2.14 8.01
N GLY A 17 5.48 2.13 7.42
CA GLY A 17 6.19 0.94 6.99
C GLY A 17 6.46 -0.02 8.15
N GLY A 18 6.95 0.47 9.29
CA GLY A 18 7.18 -0.35 10.48
C GLY A 18 5.90 -1.02 10.99
N ARG A 19 4.77 -0.28 11.01
CA ARG A 19 3.46 -0.85 11.40
C ARG A 19 2.93 -1.88 10.40
N LEU A 20 3.23 -1.68 9.11
CA LEU A 20 2.89 -2.64 8.05
C LEU A 20 3.75 -3.91 8.20
N GLU A 21 5.05 -3.77 8.44
CA GLU A 21 5.99 -4.86 8.72
C GLU A 21 5.57 -5.69 9.93
N GLU A 22 5.19 -5.04 11.04
CA GLU A 22 4.66 -5.72 12.25
C GLU A 22 3.41 -6.56 11.95
N LYS A 23 2.63 -6.17 10.93
CA LYS A 23 1.44 -6.89 10.48
C LYS A 23 1.72 -7.89 9.35
N GLY A 24 2.98 -8.09 8.97
CA GLY A 24 3.40 -9.04 7.93
C GLY A 24 3.39 -8.47 6.51
N PHE A 25 3.26 -7.15 6.34
CA PHE A 25 3.34 -6.43 5.07
C PHE A 25 4.74 -5.80 4.90
N ASP A 26 5.78 -6.62 4.91
CA ASP A 26 7.18 -6.18 4.84
C ASP A 26 7.65 -5.80 3.43
N LYS A 27 7.04 -6.39 2.40
CA LYS A 27 7.35 -6.11 1.00
C LYS A 27 6.23 -5.37 0.29
N ALA A 28 6.62 -4.52 -0.68
CA ALA A 28 5.69 -3.79 -1.52
C ALA A 28 4.71 -4.70 -2.29
N TYR A 29 5.15 -5.92 -2.68
CA TYR A 29 4.27 -6.87 -3.36
C TYR A 29 3.18 -7.45 -2.46
N VAL A 30 3.38 -7.49 -1.13
CA VAL A 30 2.36 -8.00 -0.20
C VAL A 30 1.20 -7.01 -0.12
N VAL A 31 1.52 -5.71 -0.05
CA VAL A 31 0.52 -4.63 -0.11
C VAL A 31 -0.17 -4.58 -1.48
N LEU A 32 0.57 -4.80 -2.56
CA LEU A 32 -0.01 -4.96 -3.90
C LEU A 32 -1.00 -6.14 -3.94
N GLY A 33 -0.66 -7.27 -3.32
CA GLY A 33 -1.57 -8.42 -3.21
C GLY A 33 -2.88 -8.06 -2.53
N GLN A 34 -2.81 -7.33 -1.42
CA GLN A 34 -4.00 -6.84 -0.73
C GLN A 34 -4.82 -5.86 -1.59
N PHE A 35 -4.15 -4.95 -2.30
CA PHE A 35 -4.81 -4.05 -3.26
C PHE A 35 -5.58 -4.81 -4.35
N LEU A 36 -5.02 -5.91 -4.85
CA LEU A 36 -5.68 -6.77 -5.84
C LEU A 36 -6.85 -7.58 -5.24
N VAL A 37 -6.74 -8.06 -4.00
CA VAL A 37 -7.85 -8.72 -3.28
C VAL A 37 -9.04 -7.77 -3.12
N LEU A 38 -8.77 -6.49 -2.85
CA LEU A 38 -9.77 -5.42 -2.80
C LEU A 38 -10.22 -4.94 -4.19
N LYS A 39 -9.91 -5.67 -5.26
CA LYS A 39 -10.29 -5.37 -6.65
C LYS A 39 -9.90 -3.97 -7.13
N LYS A 40 -8.80 -3.43 -6.60
CA LYS A 40 -8.31 -2.08 -6.89
C LYS A 40 -9.32 -0.96 -6.50
N ASP A 41 -10.20 -1.24 -5.53
CA ASP A 41 -11.18 -0.27 -5.05
C ASP A 41 -10.50 0.82 -4.18
N ASP A 42 -10.73 2.09 -4.51
CA ASP A 42 -10.07 3.23 -3.84
C ASP A 42 -10.51 3.36 -2.39
N GLU A 43 -11.81 3.25 -2.12
CA GLU A 43 -12.37 3.47 -0.78
C GLU A 43 -11.97 2.33 0.15
N LEU A 44 -12.19 1.09 -0.27
CA LEU A 44 -11.83 -0.09 0.52
C LEU A 44 -10.33 -0.16 0.81
N PHE A 45 -9.48 0.16 -0.17
CA PHE A 45 -8.03 0.14 0.04
C PHE A 45 -7.58 1.23 1.02
N ARG A 46 -8.15 2.44 0.90
CA ARG A 46 -7.78 3.56 1.78
C ARG A 46 -8.27 3.34 3.21
N GLU A 47 -9.46 2.79 3.39
CA GLU A 47 -9.96 2.37 4.70
C GLU A 47 -9.08 1.27 5.29
N TRP A 48 -8.78 0.22 4.53
CA TRP A 48 -7.89 -0.85 4.96
C TRP A 48 -6.53 -0.32 5.41
N LEU A 49 -5.91 0.59 4.63
CA LEU A 49 -4.59 1.11 4.93
C LEU A 49 -4.62 2.00 6.19
N LYS A 50 -5.69 2.77 6.38
CA LYS A 50 -5.93 3.54 7.61
C LYS A 50 -6.07 2.62 8.83
N ASP A 51 -6.86 1.55 8.74
CA ASP A 51 -7.06 0.62 9.86
C ASP A 51 -5.83 -0.25 10.13
N THR A 52 -5.04 -0.51 9.09
CA THR A 52 -3.85 -1.36 9.17
C THR A 52 -2.66 -0.60 9.76
N CYS A 53 -2.32 0.59 9.28
CA CYS A 53 -1.13 1.30 9.74
C CYS A 53 -1.38 2.72 10.25
N GLY A 54 -2.64 3.18 10.27
CA GLY A 54 -2.99 4.54 10.70
C GLY A 54 -2.67 5.60 9.65
N ALA A 55 -2.65 5.24 8.37
CA ALA A 55 -2.39 6.17 7.29
C ALA A 55 -3.46 7.28 7.24
N ASN A 56 -3.03 8.52 7.02
CA ASN A 56 -3.96 9.62 6.79
C ASN A 56 -4.49 9.62 5.34
N ALA A 57 -5.48 10.46 5.06
CA ALA A 57 -6.14 10.50 3.75
C ALA A 57 -5.19 10.79 2.58
N LYS A 58 -4.15 11.61 2.79
CA LYS A 58 -3.16 11.93 1.76
C LYS A 58 -2.24 10.73 1.50
N GLN A 59 -1.67 10.16 2.55
CA GLN A 59 -0.80 8.98 2.48
C GLN A 59 -1.51 7.81 1.80
N ALA A 60 -2.77 7.56 2.16
CA ALA A 60 -3.54 6.48 1.58
C ALA A 60 -3.84 6.70 0.10
N ARG A 61 -4.14 7.94 -0.30
CA ARG A 61 -4.35 8.30 -1.71
C ARG A 61 -3.08 8.18 -2.53
N ASP A 62 -1.95 8.66 -2.02
CA ASP A 62 -0.65 8.58 -2.70
C ASP A 62 -0.24 7.12 -2.91
N CYS A 63 -0.45 6.26 -1.90
CA CYS A 63 -0.19 4.83 -1.98
C CYS A 63 -1.09 4.14 -3.02
N HIS A 64 -2.40 4.43 -2.98
CA HIS A 64 -3.36 3.89 -3.93
C HIS A 64 -3.01 4.27 -5.37
N SER A 65 -2.76 5.56 -5.64
CA SER A 65 -2.41 6.03 -6.99
C SER A 65 -1.13 5.37 -7.50
N CYS A 66 -0.10 5.25 -6.65
CA CYS A 66 1.15 4.58 -7.00
C CYS A 66 0.94 3.11 -7.38
N LEU A 67 0.11 2.37 -6.63
CA LEU A 67 -0.22 0.98 -6.92
C LEU A 67 -1.05 0.84 -8.20
N LYS A 68 -1.99 1.76 -8.41
CA LYS A 68 -2.83 1.79 -9.61
C LYS A 68 -1.99 2.05 -10.86
N GLU A 69 -1.15 3.07 -10.86
CA GLU A 69 -0.22 3.38 -11.96
C GLU A 69 0.74 2.22 -12.23
N TRP A 70 1.25 1.56 -11.17
CA TRP A 70 2.08 0.38 -11.33
C TRP A 70 1.31 -0.78 -11.97
N CYS A 71 0.06 -1.03 -11.55
CA CYS A 71 -0.78 -2.04 -12.19
C CYS A 71 -1.02 -1.70 -13.67
N ASP A 72 -1.39 -0.46 -13.99
CA ASP A 72 -1.71 -0.06 -15.36
C ASP A 72 -0.49 -0.15 -16.31
N ALA A 73 0.73 -0.04 -15.77
CA ALA A 73 1.96 -0.12 -16.54
C ALA A 73 2.54 -1.54 -16.68
N PHE A 74 2.27 -2.44 -15.73
CA PHE A 74 2.98 -3.73 -15.62
C PHE A 74 2.08 -4.97 -15.48
N LEU A 75 0.76 -4.80 -15.34
CA LEU A 75 -0.23 -5.88 -15.18
C LEU A 75 -1.29 -5.83 -16.30
#